data_AF-A0AAE3A296-F1
#
_entry.id   AF-A0AAE3A296-F1
#
_cell.length_a   1.000
_cell.length_b   1.000
_cell.length_c   1.000
_cell.angle_alpha   90.00
_cell.angle_beta   90.00
_cell.angle_gamma   90.00
#
_symmetry.space_group_name_H-M   'P 1'
#
loop_
_entity.id
_entity.type
_entity.pdbx_description
1 polymer ?
#
loop_
_entity_poly.entity_id
_entity_poly.type
_entity_poly.pdbx_seq_one_letter_code
_entity_poly.pdbx_strand_id
1 'polypeptide(L)'
;MAAFGASVLTQKGLNLIAKAQAGQAAIKFTKAAAGDGTYADGESLAGLTELKSKVQEMPINEVLVVNENTVYLKFVISNMTDYLQLARGYYVKEIGIYAQDPDEGEILYAVAVAVNEQWDYMPAYNGLHAATILMEFYTEVCNTSCVQIVSAQGIYALQEDFDQLRQAFEALISLDGIVESYKKVFSAEVPEDSSMSSEDIAESIAYPWNGESTASTDAMTAVEVNESIAYPWNGESSDSPTAMNKDEVAEAIQ
;
A
#
# COMPACT_ATOMS: atom_id res chain seq x y z
N MET A 1 18.76 9.13 -25.39
CA MET A 1 17.38 9.30 -24.94
C MET A 1 16.52 9.41 -26.15
N ALA A 2 15.62 8.45 -26.30
CA ALA A 2 14.71 8.36 -27.41
C ALA A 2 13.79 9.59 -27.40
N ALA A 3 13.44 10.06 -28.59
CA ALA A 3 12.37 11.04 -28.74
C ALA A 3 11.16 10.32 -29.31
N PHE A 4 10.00 10.46 -28.67
CA PHE A 4 8.74 9.90 -29.17
C PHE A 4 7.85 11.00 -29.74
N GLY A 5 7.15 10.68 -30.82
CA GLY A 5 6.03 11.50 -31.28
C GLY A 5 4.87 11.46 -30.28
N ALA A 6 3.86 12.31 -30.51
CA ALA A 6 2.62 12.25 -29.74
C ALA A 6 1.98 10.86 -29.84
N SER A 7 1.37 10.38 -28.75
CA SER A 7 0.62 9.13 -28.78
C SER A 7 -0.56 9.27 -29.75
N VAL A 8 -0.81 8.24 -30.55
CA VAL A 8 -1.96 8.14 -31.44
C VAL A 8 -2.88 7.06 -30.91
N LEU A 9 -4.15 7.41 -30.68
CA LEU A 9 -5.19 6.44 -30.35
C LEU A 9 -5.47 5.54 -31.57
N THR A 10 -5.60 4.25 -31.31
CA THR A 10 -6.08 3.32 -32.34
C THR A 10 -7.59 3.44 -32.50
N GLN A 11 -8.12 2.88 -33.59
CA GLN A 11 -9.56 2.79 -33.80
C GLN A 11 -10.23 2.00 -32.66
N LYS A 12 -9.57 0.97 -32.13
CA LYS A 12 -10.07 0.20 -30.99
C LYS A 12 -10.05 1.04 -29.70
N GLY A 13 -8.99 1.81 -29.47
CA GLY A 13 -8.91 2.75 -28.35
C GLY A 13 -10.02 3.80 -28.39
N LEU A 14 -10.26 4.41 -29.55
CA LEU A 14 -11.38 5.35 -29.76
C LEU A 14 -12.74 4.70 -29.50
N ASN A 15 -12.96 3.47 -29.96
CA ASN A 15 -14.19 2.75 -29.71
C ASN A 15 -14.40 2.49 -28.20
N LEU A 16 -13.34 2.12 -27.47
CA LEU A 16 -13.40 1.93 -26.03
C LEU A 16 -13.70 3.24 -25.28
N ILE A 17 -13.09 4.36 -25.70
CA ILE A 17 -13.42 5.69 -25.17
C ILE A 17 -14.91 5.99 -25.37
N ALA A 18 -15.46 5.73 -26.56
CA ALA A 18 -16.88 5.97 -26.84
C ALA A 18 -17.81 5.12 -25.96
N LYS A 19 -17.49 3.84 -25.75
CA LYS A 19 -18.22 2.96 -24.82
C LYS A 19 -18.16 3.50 -23.39
N ALA A 20 -17.00 3.95 -22.95
CA ALA A 20 -16.83 4.49 -21.61
C ALA A 20 -17.60 5.82 -21.41
N GLN A 21 -17.62 6.70 -22.42
CA GLN A 21 -18.45 7.92 -22.41
C GLN A 21 -19.95 7.62 -22.35
N ALA A 22 -20.38 6.52 -22.96
CA ALA A 22 -21.77 6.05 -22.90
C ALA A 22 -22.11 5.34 -21.56
N GLY A 23 -21.16 5.23 -20.62
CA GLY A 23 -21.35 4.52 -19.36
C GLY A 23 -21.42 3.00 -19.51
N GLN A 24 -20.96 2.45 -20.64
CA GLN A 24 -21.02 1.02 -20.97
C GLN A 24 -19.73 0.28 -20.61
N ALA A 25 -18.63 0.99 -20.39
CA ALA A 25 -17.33 0.43 -20.05
C ALA A 25 -16.58 1.35 -19.07
N ALA A 26 -15.58 0.78 -18.39
CA ALA A 26 -14.54 1.55 -17.74
C ALA A 26 -13.21 1.26 -18.42
N ILE A 27 -12.38 2.28 -18.64
CA ILE A 27 -11.06 2.11 -19.23
C ILE A 27 -10.15 1.49 -18.19
N LYS A 28 -9.73 0.24 -18.45
CA LYS A 28 -8.77 -0.50 -17.63
C LYS A 28 -7.55 -0.81 -18.48
N PHE A 29 -6.46 -0.11 -18.24
CA PHE A 29 -5.17 -0.43 -18.86
C PHE A 29 -4.63 -1.74 -18.29
N THR A 30 -4.10 -2.60 -19.15
CA THR A 30 -3.66 -3.96 -18.78
C THR A 30 -2.15 -4.08 -18.77
N LYS A 31 -1.48 -3.53 -19.79
CA LYS A 31 -0.02 -3.57 -19.95
C LYS A 31 0.48 -2.51 -20.92
N ALA A 32 1.77 -2.26 -20.86
CA ALA A 32 2.50 -1.61 -21.95
C ALA A 32 3.31 -2.66 -22.71
N ALA A 33 3.67 -2.34 -23.95
CA ALA A 33 4.57 -3.14 -24.76
C ALA A 33 5.56 -2.25 -25.51
N ALA A 34 6.73 -2.78 -25.77
CA ALA A 34 7.79 -2.13 -26.52
C ALA A 34 8.25 -3.02 -27.68
N GLY A 35 8.64 -2.39 -28.79
CA GLY A 35 9.05 -3.09 -30.00
C GLY A 35 10.09 -2.35 -30.83
N ASP A 36 10.55 -3.00 -31.89
CA ASP A 36 11.47 -2.46 -32.90
C ASP A 36 10.81 -2.26 -34.28
N GLY A 37 9.48 -2.21 -34.31
CA GLY A 37 8.69 -1.91 -35.50
C GLY A 37 9.08 -0.58 -36.13
N THR A 38 9.13 -0.56 -37.47
CA THR A 38 9.44 0.65 -38.25
C THR A 38 8.23 1.04 -39.09
N TYR A 39 7.95 2.33 -39.13
CA TYR A 39 6.79 2.91 -39.80
C TYR A 39 7.24 3.81 -40.94
N ALA A 40 6.52 3.76 -42.06
CA ALA A 40 6.77 4.67 -43.17
C ALA A 40 6.19 6.06 -42.86
N ASP A 41 6.75 7.10 -43.48
CA ASP A 41 6.21 8.45 -43.35
C ASP A 41 4.74 8.49 -43.80
N GLY A 42 3.87 9.04 -42.94
CA GLY A 42 2.43 9.13 -43.19
C GLY A 42 1.66 7.82 -43.04
N GLU A 43 2.31 6.74 -42.58
CA GLU A 43 1.62 5.50 -42.26
C GLU A 43 0.61 5.71 -41.12
N SER A 44 -0.60 5.17 -41.30
CA SER A 44 -1.67 5.34 -40.32
C SER A 44 -1.45 4.45 -39.09
N LEU A 45 -1.11 5.08 -37.96
CA LEU A 45 -1.03 4.40 -36.67
C LEU A 45 -2.40 4.07 -36.09
N ALA A 46 -3.44 4.84 -36.46
CA ALA A 46 -4.79 4.66 -35.93
C ALA A 46 -5.41 3.30 -36.33
N GLY A 47 -4.99 2.71 -37.45
CA GLY A 47 -5.49 1.42 -37.92
C GLY A 47 -4.85 0.20 -37.24
N LEU A 48 -3.85 0.39 -36.37
CA LEU A 48 -3.12 -0.71 -35.76
C LEU A 48 -3.97 -1.43 -34.72
N THR A 49 -3.91 -2.76 -34.73
CA THR A 49 -4.49 -3.62 -33.69
C THR A 49 -3.43 -4.25 -32.80
N GLU A 50 -2.19 -4.30 -33.27
CA GLU A 50 -0.99 -4.74 -32.55
C GLU A 50 0.22 -3.89 -33.00
N LEU A 51 1.27 -3.87 -32.18
CA LEU A 51 2.57 -3.32 -32.57
C LEU A 51 3.14 -4.11 -33.74
N LYS A 52 3.91 -3.46 -34.62
CA LYS A 52 4.43 -4.11 -35.82
C LYS A 52 5.44 -5.21 -35.51
N SER A 53 6.28 -4.99 -34.49
CA SER A 53 7.30 -5.91 -34.04
C SER A 53 7.48 -5.79 -32.54
N LYS A 54 6.50 -6.32 -31.81
CA LYS A 54 6.53 -6.37 -30.34
C LYS A 54 7.68 -7.26 -29.87
N VAL A 55 8.51 -6.74 -28.97
CA VAL A 55 9.65 -7.46 -28.37
C VAL A 55 9.44 -7.72 -26.88
N GLN A 56 8.86 -6.78 -26.14
CA GLN A 56 8.65 -6.90 -24.70
C GLN A 56 7.25 -6.44 -24.29
N GLU A 57 6.73 -7.03 -23.21
CA GLU A 57 5.55 -6.58 -22.49
C GLU A 57 5.94 -6.27 -21.04
N MET A 58 5.37 -5.22 -20.47
CA MET A 58 5.63 -4.80 -19.10
C MET A 58 4.32 -4.38 -18.40
N PRO A 59 4.22 -4.61 -17.08
CA PRO A 59 3.12 -4.06 -16.30
C PRO A 59 3.19 -2.54 -16.33
N ILE A 60 2.03 -1.91 -16.21
CA ILE A 60 1.94 -0.47 -15.98
C ILE A 60 2.09 -0.24 -14.49
N ASN A 61 3.11 0.52 -14.09
CA ASN A 61 3.43 0.75 -12.67
C ASN A 61 2.52 1.80 -12.05
N GLU A 62 2.10 2.80 -12.82
CA GLU A 62 1.31 3.92 -12.31
C GLU A 62 0.31 4.41 -13.36
N VAL A 63 -0.88 4.80 -12.91
CA VAL A 63 -1.90 5.45 -13.73
C VAL A 63 -2.42 6.67 -12.95
N LEU A 64 -2.18 7.88 -13.46
CA LEU A 64 -2.68 9.12 -12.87
C LEU A 64 -3.57 9.85 -13.87
N VAL A 65 -4.65 10.42 -13.36
CA VAL A 65 -5.50 11.31 -14.15
C VAL A 65 -4.92 12.72 -14.06
N VAL A 66 -4.46 13.27 -15.19
CA VAL A 66 -3.78 14.57 -15.23
C VAL A 66 -4.80 15.70 -15.40
N ASN A 67 -5.80 15.48 -16.24
CA ASN A 67 -6.92 16.39 -16.48
C ASN A 67 -8.14 15.59 -16.94
N GLU A 68 -9.21 16.27 -17.37
CA GLU A 68 -10.46 15.62 -17.78
C GLU A 68 -10.27 14.54 -18.86
N ASN A 69 -9.35 14.72 -19.80
CA ASN A 69 -9.26 13.89 -20.99
C ASN A 69 -7.86 13.27 -21.17
N THR A 70 -6.99 13.34 -20.17
CA THR A 70 -5.60 12.84 -20.28
C THR A 70 -5.22 12.06 -19.04
N VAL A 71 -4.67 10.87 -19.27
CA VAL A 71 -4.00 10.08 -18.24
C VAL A 71 -2.51 10.03 -18.50
N TYR A 72 -1.78 9.94 -17.41
CA TYR A 72 -0.37 9.64 -17.32
C TYR A 72 -0.21 8.17 -16.94
N LEU A 73 0.70 7.50 -17.61
CA LEU A 73 1.06 6.10 -17.39
C LEU A 73 2.57 6.03 -17.18
N LYS A 74 3.01 5.37 -16.11
CA LYS A 74 4.43 5.08 -15.86
C LYS A 74 4.68 3.59 -16.03
N PHE A 75 5.72 3.22 -16.76
CA PHE A 75 6.17 1.83 -16.86
C PHE A 75 7.68 1.73 -17.10
N VAL A 76 8.26 0.58 -16.76
CA VAL A 76 9.70 0.33 -16.90
C VAL A 76 9.94 -0.73 -17.98
N ILE A 77 10.76 -0.39 -18.96
CA ILE A 77 11.35 -1.36 -19.90
C ILE A 77 12.66 -1.83 -19.28
N SER A 78 12.78 -3.12 -18.98
CA SER A 78 13.99 -3.70 -18.41
C SER A 78 14.47 -4.88 -19.25
N ASN A 79 15.79 -5.02 -19.40
CA ASN A 79 16.36 -6.24 -19.98
C ASN A 79 16.35 -7.43 -19.01
N MET A 80 16.06 -7.21 -17.72
CA MET A 80 16.00 -8.22 -16.68
C MET A 80 14.90 -7.93 -15.66
N THR A 81 14.02 -8.90 -15.45
CA THR A 81 13.02 -8.95 -14.37
C THR A 81 12.99 -10.36 -13.78
N ASP A 82 12.19 -10.57 -12.73
CA ASP A 82 12.05 -11.89 -12.09
C ASP A 82 11.53 -12.98 -13.03
N TYR A 83 10.85 -12.59 -14.11
CA TYR A 83 10.20 -13.49 -15.07
C TYR A 83 10.72 -13.34 -16.51
N LEU A 84 11.64 -12.41 -16.78
CA LEU A 84 12.16 -12.16 -18.12
C LEU A 84 13.65 -11.80 -18.11
N GLN A 85 14.41 -12.46 -18.98
CA GLN A 85 15.77 -12.05 -19.35
C GLN A 85 15.80 -11.83 -20.85
N LEU A 86 16.11 -10.61 -21.28
CA LEU A 86 16.09 -10.23 -22.68
C LEU A 86 17.25 -10.89 -23.42
N ALA A 87 16.94 -11.84 -24.29
CA ALA A 87 17.95 -12.63 -25.01
C ALA A 87 18.66 -11.86 -26.14
N ARG A 88 18.00 -10.86 -26.73
CA ARG A 88 18.52 -10.04 -27.84
C ARG A 88 18.20 -8.58 -27.60
N GLY A 89 19.21 -7.73 -27.70
CA GLY A 89 19.01 -6.29 -27.60
C GLY A 89 18.37 -5.73 -28.85
N TYR A 90 17.64 -4.64 -28.70
CA TYR A 90 16.87 -4.00 -29.77
C TYR A 90 16.79 -2.49 -29.55
N TYR A 91 16.51 -1.75 -30.61
CA TYR A 91 16.18 -0.33 -30.51
C TYR A 91 14.70 -0.20 -30.18
N VAL A 92 14.38 0.53 -29.12
CA VAL A 92 12.99 0.80 -28.74
C VAL A 92 12.44 1.84 -29.71
N LYS A 93 11.63 1.39 -30.66
CA LYS A 93 11.08 2.23 -31.74
C LYS A 93 9.58 2.44 -31.66
N GLU A 94 8.88 1.56 -30.97
CA GLU A 94 7.43 1.65 -30.80
C GLU A 94 7.04 1.28 -29.37
N ILE A 95 6.04 2.00 -28.87
CA ILE A 95 5.41 1.78 -27.57
C ILE A 95 3.92 1.61 -27.80
N GLY A 96 3.35 0.56 -27.24
CA GLY A 96 1.92 0.29 -27.27
C GLY A 96 1.35 0.24 -25.86
N ILE A 97 0.23 0.93 -25.64
CA ILE A 97 -0.57 0.79 -24.42
C ILE A 97 -1.76 -0.10 -24.72
N TYR A 98 -2.02 -1.09 -23.87
CA TYR A 98 -3.12 -2.02 -24.00
C TYR A 98 -4.18 -1.78 -22.94
N ALA A 99 -5.44 -2.04 -23.30
CA ALA A 99 -6.58 -1.91 -22.41
C ALA A 99 -7.58 -3.05 -22.63
N GLN A 100 -8.39 -3.32 -21.61
CA GLN A 100 -9.47 -4.29 -21.68
C GLN A 100 -10.73 -3.63 -22.28
N ASP A 101 -11.15 -4.12 -23.44
CA ASP A 101 -12.48 -3.87 -23.99
C ASP A 101 -13.45 -4.99 -23.53
N PRO A 102 -14.69 -4.65 -23.13
CA PRO A 102 -15.66 -5.64 -22.65
C PRO A 102 -16.14 -6.61 -23.74
N ASP A 103 -16.09 -6.22 -25.02
CA ASP A 103 -16.59 -7.00 -26.14
C ASP A 103 -15.45 -7.68 -26.92
N GLU A 104 -14.32 -7.00 -27.06
CA GLU A 104 -13.20 -7.45 -27.91
C GLU A 104 -12.05 -8.12 -27.15
N GLY A 105 -12.06 -8.08 -25.81
CA GLY A 105 -10.93 -8.56 -25.03
C GLY A 105 -9.84 -7.50 -24.87
N GLU A 106 -8.59 -7.93 -24.72
CA GLU A 106 -7.46 -6.99 -24.66
C GLU A 106 -7.19 -6.39 -26.05
N ILE A 107 -7.10 -5.06 -26.11
CA ILE A 107 -6.91 -4.30 -27.34
C ILE A 107 -5.68 -3.40 -27.24
N LEU A 108 -5.04 -3.12 -28.38
CA LEU A 108 -4.08 -2.02 -28.48
C LEU A 108 -4.84 -0.70 -28.44
N TYR A 109 -4.65 0.07 -27.39
CA TYR A 109 -5.37 1.32 -27.11
C TYR A 109 -4.71 2.53 -27.77
N ALA A 110 -3.41 2.68 -27.58
CA ALA A 110 -2.63 3.79 -28.12
C ALA A 110 -1.23 3.34 -28.52
N VAL A 111 -0.63 4.05 -29.48
CA VAL A 111 0.73 3.80 -29.97
C VAL A 111 1.52 5.10 -30.00
N ALA A 112 2.77 5.06 -29.56
CA ALA A 112 3.75 6.10 -29.88
C ALA A 112 4.93 5.49 -30.62
N VAL A 113 5.40 6.19 -31.65
CA VAL A 113 6.55 5.79 -32.46
C VAL A 113 7.70 6.76 -32.19
N ALA A 114 8.89 6.22 -32.03
CA ALA A 114 10.09 6.99 -31.82
C ALA A 114 10.51 7.70 -33.11
N VAL A 115 10.97 8.94 -32.98
CA VAL A 115 11.51 9.73 -34.09
C VAL A 115 12.70 9.00 -34.70
N ASN A 116 12.77 8.99 -36.04
CA ASN A 116 13.81 8.28 -36.76
C ASN A 116 15.21 8.70 -36.27
N GLU A 117 16.09 7.71 -36.08
CA GLU A 117 17.46 7.89 -35.56
C GLU A 117 17.57 8.46 -34.14
N GLN A 118 16.46 8.67 -33.44
CA GLN A 118 16.40 9.12 -32.04
C GLN A 118 15.82 8.01 -31.16
N TRP A 119 16.49 6.86 -31.14
CA TRP A 119 16.07 5.67 -30.40
C TRP A 119 17.00 5.39 -29.24
N ASP A 120 16.45 4.80 -28.18
CA ASP A 120 17.26 4.17 -27.14
C ASP A 120 17.46 2.69 -27.47
N TYR A 121 18.65 2.18 -27.13
CA TYR A 121 19.00 0.78 -27.29
C TYR A 121 18.84 0.04 -25.96
N MET A 122 17.99 -0.98 -25.94
CA MET A 122 17.88 -1.90 -24.82
C MET A 122 18.78 -3.11 -25.08
N PRO A 123 19.91 -3.29 -24.36
CA PRO A 123 20.82 -4.39 -24.61
C PRO A 123 20.26 -5.72 -24.09
N ALA A 124 20.68 -6.83 -24.69
CA ALA A 124 20.44 -8.15 -24.12
C ALA A 124 21.02 -8.24 -22.70
N TYR A 125 20.35 -8.97 -21.82
CA TYR A 125 20.90 -9.24 -20.50
C TYR A 125 22.03 -10.25 -20.62
N ASN A 126 23.24 -9.85 -20.21
CA ASN A 126 24.45 -10.68 -20.31
C ASN A 126 24.76 -11.45 -19.02
N GLY A 127 23.81 -11.49 -18.06
CA GLY A 127 24.01 -12.10 -16.75
C GLY A 127 24.69 -11.21 -15.71
N LEU A 128 25.15 -10.00 -16.10
CA LEU A 128 25.93 -9.11 -15.23
C LEU A 128 25.37 -7.70 -15.15
N HIS A 129 24.89 -7.13 -16.26
CA HIS A 129 24.45 -5.74 -16.33
C HIS A 129 22.96 -5.64 -16.64
N ALA A 130 22.19 -5.23 -15.63
CA ALA A 130 20.81 -4.81 -15.81
C ALA A 130 20.76 -3.42 -16.44
N ALA A 131 19.82 -3.22 -17.36
CA ALA A 131 19.54 -1.95 -18.02
C ALA A 131 18.03 -1.70 -17.99
N THR A 132 17.66 -0.45 -17.69
CA THR A 132 16.28 -0.02 -17.57
C THR A 132 16.04 1.29 -18.31
N ILE A 133 14.84 1.45 -18.86
CA ILE A 133 14.33 2.72 -19.40
C ILE A 133 13.00 2.98 -18.67
N LEU A 134 12.94 4.09 -17.97
CA LEU A 134 11.70 4.59 -17.37
C LEU A 134 10.92 5.35 -18.44
N MET A 135 9.66 4.97 -18.64
CA MET A 135 8.76 5.62 -19.60
C MET A 135 7.62 6.30 -18.87
N GLU A 136 7.45 7.58 -19.21
CA GLU A 136 6.29 8.40 -18.86
C GLU A 136 5.47 8.61 -20.13
N PHE A 137 4.23 8.15 -20.13
CA PHE A 137 3.39 8.10 -21.33
C PHE A 137 2.07 8.80 -21.06
N TYR A 138 1.74 9.78 -21.89
CA TYR A 138 0.49 10.50 -21.83
C TYR A 138 -0.43 10.00 -22.94
N THR A 139 -1.68 9.72 -22.61
CA THR A 139 -2.68 9.34 -23.61
C THR A 139 -4.05 9.93 -23.29
N GLU A 140 -4.83 10.12 -24.34
CA GLU A 140 -6.18 10.63 -24.24
C GLU A 140 -7.13 9.56 -23.70
N VAL A 141 -8.09 9.98 -22.89
CA VAL A 141 -9.19 9.18 -22.33
C VAL A 141 -10.50 9.97 -22.41
N CYS A 142 -11.62 9.35 -22.06
CA CYS A 142 -12.81 10.12 -21.69
C CYS A 142 -12.66 10.76 -20.31
N ASN A 143 -13.75 11.33 -19.78
CA ASN A 143 -13.73 12.03 -18.51
C ASN A 143 -13.09 11.20 -17.38
N THR A 144 -12.62 11.88 -16.33
CA THR A 144 -11.88 11.26 -15.22
C THR A 144 -12.62 10.10 -14.55
N SER A 145 -13.95 10.09 -14.57
CA SER A 145 -14.78 9.02 -13.99
C SER A 145 -14.78 7.70 -14.80
N CYS A 146 -14.32 7.72 -16.04
CA CYS A 146 -14.26 6.53 -16.90
C CYS A 146 -13.10 5.58 -16.57
N VAL A 147 -12.05 6.06 -15.90
CA VAL A 147 -10.78 5.33 -15.79
C VAL A 147 -10.75 4.55 -14.48
N GLN A 148 -10.57 3.24 -14.57
CA GLN A 148 -10.24 2.43 -13.40
C GLN A 148 -8.73 2.49 -13.17
N ILE A 149 -8.33 3.26 -12.16
CA ILE A 149 -6.96 3.25 -11.68
C ILE A 149 -6.71 1.91 -10.99
N VAL A 150 -6.01 1.03 -11.69
CA VAL A 150 -5.46 -0.18 -11.10
C VAL A 150 -4.01 0.13 -10.80
N SER A 151 -3.70 0.41 -9.53
CA SER A 151 -2.31 0.44 -9.08
C SER A 151 -1.75 -0.98 -9.22
N ALA A 152 -0.93 -1.23 -10.24
CA ALA A 152 -0.17 -2.47 -10.23
C ALA A 152 0.87 -2.36 -9.10
N GLN A 153 1.04 -3.43 -8.34
CA GLN A 153 2.17 -3.53 -7.41
C GLN A 153 3.46 -3.55 -8.24
N GLY A 154 4.07 -2.39 -8.42
CA GLY A 154 5.33 -2.25 -9.14
C GLY A 154 6.47 -2.92 -8.37
N ILE A 155 7.33 -3.66 -9.09
CA ILE A 155 8.58 -4.22 -8.55
C ILE A 155 9.64 -3.11 -8.34
N TYR A 156 9.43 -1.95 -8.99
CA TYR A 156 10.29 -0.79 -8.91
C TYR A 156 9.56 0.29 -8.10
N ALA A 157 10.03 0.54 -6.87
CA ALA A 157 9.76 1.79 -6.18
C ALA A 157 10.86 2.78 -6.61
N LEU A 158 10.49 3.85 -7.31
CA LEU A 158 11.36 5.00 -7.50
C LEU A 158 11.53 5.71 -6.16
N GLN A 159 12.58 6.52 -6.03
CA GLN A 159 12.80 7.31 -4.81
C GLN A 159 11.57 8.16 -4.45
N GLU A 160 10.87 8.68 -5.45
CA GLU A 160 9.62 9.42 -5.27
C GLU A 160 8.52 8.57 -4.62
N ASP A 161 8.37 7.31 -5.02
CA ASP A 161 7.38 6.40 -4.43
C ASP A 161 7.70 6.14 -2.95
N PHE A 162 8.99 6.05 -2.62
CA PHE A 162 9.45 5.91 -1.23
C PHE A 162 9.18 7.18 -0.41
N ASP A 163 9.41 8.37 -1.00
CA ASP A 163 9.14 9.65 -0.34
C ASP A 163 7.64 9.85 -0.12
N GLN A 164 6.79 9.46 -1.08
CA GLN A 164 5.33 9.48 -0.94
C GLN A 164 4.85 8.49 0.14
N LEU A 165 5.40 7.27 0.15
CA LEU A 165 5.11 6.29 1.20
C LEU A 165 5.52 6.82 2.57
N ARG A 166 6.68 7.47 2.66
CA ARG A 166 7.17 8.06 3.91
C ARG A 166 6.25 9.19 4.38
N GLN A 167 5.80 10.08 3.50
CA GLN A 167 4.82 11.12 3.86
C GLN A 167 3.50 10.52 4.32
N ALA A 168 2.97 9.50 3.63
CA ALA A 168 1.74 8.83 4.02
C ALA A 168 1.87 8.14 5.39
N PHE A 169 3.03 7.52 5.66
CA PHE A 169 3.34 6.90 6.93
C PHE A 169 3.50 7.92 8.07
N GLU A 170 4.18 9.05 7.81
CA GLU A 170 4.30 10.17 8.75
C GLU A 170 2.93 10.78 9.09
N ALA A 171 2.04 10.90 8.11
CA ALA A 171 0.66 11.35 8.33
C ALA A 171 -0.15 10.37 9.20
N LEU A 172 0.01 9.07 8.96
CA LEU A 172 -0.67 8.00 9.72
C LEU A 172 -0.20 7.93 11.18
N ILE A 173 1.10 8.16 11.43
CA ILE A 173 1.73 8.06 12.76
C ILE A 173 1.82 9.43 13.44
N SER A 174 1.19 10.47 12.91
CA SER A 174 1.06 11.73 13.63
C SER A 174 0.56 11.41 15.06
N LEU A 175 1.43 11.73 16.04
CA LEU A 175 1.29 11.34 17.45
C LEU A 175 -0.10 11.68 18.00
N ASP A 176 -0.72 12.72 17.45
CA ASP A 176 -2.07 13.16 17.79
C ASP A 176 -3.13 12.06 17.60
N GLY A 177 -3.08 11.29 16.51
CA GLY A 177 -4.07 10.23 16.24
C GLY A 177 -3.94 9.03 17.16
N ILE A 178 -2.71 8.63 17.51
CA ILE A 178 -2.45 7.52 18.43
C ILE A 178 -2.84 7.93 19.86
N VAL A 179 -2.51 9.15 20.28
CA VAL A 179 -2.85 9.67 21.61
C VAL A 179 -4.36 9.85 21.78
N GLU A 180 -5.08 10.36 20.78
CA GLU A 180 -6.55 10.43 20.82
C GLU A 180 -7.19 9.05 20.87
N SER A 181 -6.70 8.10 20.08
CA SER A 181 -7.21 6.73 20.08
C SER A 181 -6.97 6.03 21.41
N TYR A 182 -5.77 6.19 22.00
CA TYR A 182 -5.44 5.68 23.34
C TYR A 182 -6.34 6.30 24.41
N LYS A 183 -6.53 7.62 24.40
CA LYS A 183 -7.47 8.30 25.30
C LYS A 183 -8.90 7.80 25.12
N LYS A 184 -9.35 7.56 23.89
CA LYS A 184 -10.71 7.08 23.64
C LYS A 184 -10.94 5.66 24.14
N VAL A 185 -9.92 4.80 24.10
CA VAL A 185 -10.02 3.40 24.56
C VAL A 185 -9.85 3.29 26.08
N PHE A 186 -8.99 4.10 26.70
CA PHE A 186 -8.60 3.92 28.10
C PHE A 186 -9.14 4.98 29.08
N SER A 187 -9.70 6.10 28.61
CA SER A 187 -10.27 7.15 29.49
C SER A 187 -11.80 7.30 29.40
N ALA A 188 -12.50 6.42 28.67
CA ALA A 188 -13.94 6.60 28.47
C ALA A 188 -14.83 6.19 29.65
N GLU A 189 -14.32 5.55 30.72
CA GLU A 189 -15.23 5.05 31.78
C GLU A 189 -14.60 4.77 33.15
N VAL A 190 -13.51 5.46 33.52
CA VAL A 190 -12.97 5.35 34.90
C VAL A 190 -13.37 6.61 35.67
N PRO A 191 -14.20 6.51 36.73
CA PRO A 191 -14.45 7.63 37.63
C PRO A 191 -13.10 8.12 38.17
N GLU A 192 -12.91 9.45 38.25
CA GLU A 192 -11.65 10.14 38.61
C GLU A 192 -11.00 9.72 39.96
N ASP A 193 -11.58 8.78 40.70
CA ASP A 193 -11.20 8.43 42.07
C ASP A 193 -10.88 6.93 42.28
N SER A 194 -10.77 6.12 41.21
CA SER A 194 -10.48 4.68 41.35
C SER A 194 -9.15 4.20 40.76
N SER A 195 -8.40 5.07 40.09
CA SER A 195 -7.05 4.75 39.61
C SER A 195 -6.01 5.61 40.30
N MET A 196 -5.03 4.99 40.96
CA MET A 196 -3.83 5.65 41.49
C MET A 196 -3.23 6.58 40.43
N SER A 197 -2.83 7.79 40.83
CA SER A 197 -2.16 8.70 39.91
C SER A 197 -0.82 8.10 39.45
N SER A 198 -0.28 8.60 38.34
CA SER A 198 1.05 8.21 37.89
C SER A 198 2.15 8.50 38.93
N GLU A 199 1.98 9.52 39.76
CA GLU A 199 2.87 9.80 40.89
C GLU A 199 2.74 8.74 42.00
N ASP A 200 1.52 8.35 42.38
CA ASP A 200 1.29 7.33 43.41
C ASP A 200 1.82 5.95 42.99
N ILE A 201 1.72 5.63 41.69
CA ILE A 201 2.28 4.40 41.11
C ILE A 201 3.82 4.44 41.20
N ALA A 202 4.44 5.56 40.84
CA ALA A 202 5.88 5.70 40.90
C ALA A 202 6.40 5.62 42.35
N GLU A 203 5.67 6.20 43.31
CA GLU A 203 6.01 6.13 44.73
C GLU A 203 5.88 4.71 45.28
N SER A 204 4.79 4.00 44.97
CA SER A 204 4.58 2.61 45.42
C SER A 204 5.59 1.61 44.85
N ILE A 205 6.07 1.81 43.62
CA ILE A 205 7.13 0.97 43.03
C ILE A 205 8.50 1.27 43.65
N ALA A 206 8.74 2.52 44.07
CA ALA A 206 10.01 2.93 44.66
C ALA A 206 10.24 2.41 46.08
N TYR A 207 9.17 2.06 46.80
CA TYR A 207 9.23 1.53 48.16
C TYR A 207 8.74 0.07 48.21
N PRO A 208 9.64 -0.92 48.00
CA PRO A 208 9.27 -2.32 48.13
C PRO A 208 8.76 -2.58 49.54
N TRP A 209 7.55 -3.16 49.64
CA TRP A 209 6.93 -3.50 50.92
C TRP A 209 7.85 -4.42 51.73
N ASN A 210 8.15 -4.02 52.96
CA ASN A 210 9.12 -4.69 53.84
C ASN A 210 8.51 -5.84 54.66
N GLY A 211 7.24 -6.19 54.41
CA GLY A 211 6.53 -7.23 55.16
C GLY A 211 5.91 -6.78 56.48
N GLU A 212 5.90 -5.48 56.79
CA GLU A 212 5.32 -4.95 58.03
C GLU A 212 4.01 -4.22 57.77
N SER A 213 3.08 -4.35 58.72
CA SER A 213 1.87 -3.54 58.76
C SER A 213 2.22 -2.07 59.01
N THR A 214 1.53 -1.14 58.36
CA THR A 214 1.61 0.28 58.72
C THR A 214 0.87 0.53 60.04
N ALA A 215 1.09 1.68 60.66
CA ALA A 215 0.37 2.07 61.88
C ALA A 215 -1.10 2.48 61.64
N SER A 216 -1.62 2.28 60.43
CA SER A 216 -3.01 2.56 60.10
C SER A 216 -3.93 1.59 60.85
N THR A 217 -5.04 2.09 61.41
CA THR A 217 -6.06 1.26 62.04
C THR A 217 -6.84 0.40 61.06
N ASP A 218 -6.77 0.74 59.76
CA ASP A 218 -7.45 0.03 58.68
C ASP A 218 -6.51 -0.96 57.97
N ALA A 219 -5.21 -0.94 58.32
CA ALA A 219 -4.26 -1.94 57.83
C ALA A 219 -4.33 -3.21 58.67
N MET A 220 -4.06 -4.36 58.04
CA MET A 220 -3.86 -5.62 58.75
C MET A 220 -2.78 -5.43 59.81
N THR A 221 -2.98 -5.93 61.02
CA THR A 221 -1.98 -5.91 62.08
C THR A 221 -0.77 -6.78 61.72
N ALA A 222 0.39 -6.51 62.32
CA ALA A 222 1.59 -7.31 62.13
C ALA A 222 1.40 -8.82 62.47
N VAL A 223 0.42 -9.14 63.32
CA VAL A 223 0.05 -10.53 63.64
C VAL A 223 -0.70 -11.15 62.47
N GLU A 224 -1.72 -10.47 61.94
CA GLU A 224 -2.52 -10.96 60.80
C GLU A 224 -1.68 -11.09 59.52
N VAL A 225 -0.71 -10.19 59.31
CA VAL A 225 0.25 -10.29 58.20
C VAL A 225 1.10 -11.56 58.33
N ASN A 226 1.67 -11.83 59.51
CA ASN A 226 2.48 -13.03 59.72
C ASN A 226 1.67 -14.32 59.64
N GLU A 227 0.44 -14.33 60.14
CA GLU A 227 -0.47 -15.48 60.01
C GLU A 227 -0.81 -15.75 58.54
N SER A 228 -1.06 -14.71 57.76
CA SER A 228 -1.40 -14.84 56.33
C SER A 228 -0.24 -15.36 55.48
N ILE A 229 1.00 -15.00 55.82
CA ILE A 229 2.20 -15.50 55.11
C ILE A 229 2.51 -16.96 55.49
N ALA A 230 2.20 -17.37 56.73
CA ALA A 230 2.55 -18.69 57.25
C ALA A 230 1.57 -19.81 56.82
N TYR A 231 0.35 -19.48 56.39
CA TYR A 231 -0.67 -20.45 56.01
C TYR A 231 -1.06 -20.33 54.53
N PRO A 232 -0.57 -21.22 53.65
CA PRO A 232 -1.00 -21.25 52.25
C PRO A 232 -2.50 -21.49 52.18
N TRP A 233 -3.23 -20.60 51.50
CA TRP A 233 -4.67 -20.71 51.35
C TRP A 233 -5.05 -22.02 50.64
N ASN A 234 -5.86 -22.85 51.30
CA ASN A 234 -6.27 -24.17 50.83
C ASN A 234 -7.63 -24.15 50.10
N GLY A 235 -8.18 -22.96 49.83
CA GLY A 235 -9.49 -22.80 49.19
C GLY A 235 -10.67 -22.77 50.16
N GLU A 236 -10.44 -22.76 51.47
CA GLU A 236 -11.48 -22.57 52.50
C GLU A 236 -11.20 -21.31 53.34
N SER A 237 -12.25 -20.75 53.94
CA SER A 237 -12.11 -19.63 54.87
C SER A 237 -11.41 -20.09 56.15
N SER A 238 -10.48 -19.29 56.66
CA SER A 238 -9.82 -19.52 57.95
C SER A 238 -10.85 -19.66 59.09
N ASP A 239 -10.49 -20.35 60.18
CA ASP A 239 -11.29 -20.42 61.42
C ASP A 239 -11.42 -19.06 62.14
N SER A 240 -10.82 -17.99 61.60
CA SER A 240 -10.94 -16.64 62.13
C SER A 240 -12.40 -16.15 62.06
N PRO A 241 -12.96 -15.61 63.15
CA PRO A 241 -14.32 -15.07 63.17
C PRO A 241 -14.50 -13.80 62.31
N THR A 242 -13.41 -13.22 61.81
CA THR A 242 -13.42 -12.08 60.87
C THR A 242 -13.09 -12.48 59.43
N ALA A 243 -12.74 -13.75 59.19
CA ALA A 243 -12.56 -14.23 57.83
C ALA A 243 -13.91 -14.34 57.12
N MET A 244 -13.97 -13.92 55.86
CA MET A 244 -15.16 -14.13 55.03
C MET A 244 -15.52 -15.61 55.01
N ASN A 245 -16.75 -15.94 55.36
CA ASN A 245 -17.21 -17.31 55.31
C ASN A 245 -17.43 -17.76 53.85
N LYS A 246 -17.59 -19.07 53.66
CA LYS A 246 -17.73 -19.68 52.32
C LYS A 246 -18.86 -19.08 51.47
N ASP A 247 -19.95 -18.65 52.09
CA ASP A 247 -21.10 -18.07 51.38
C ASP A 247 -20.79 -16.63 50.94
N GLU A 248 -20.12 -15.84 51.78
CA GLU A 248 -19.63 -14.50 51.44
C GLU A 248 -18.58 -14.54 50.31
N VAL A 249 -17.70 -15.54 50.32
CA VAL A 249 -16.73 -15.76 49.23
C VAL A 249 -17.45 -16.12 47.94
N ALA A 250 -18.49 -16.96 47.99
CA ALA A 250 -19.24 -17.35 46.80
C ALA A 250 -20.04 -16.19 46.19
N GLU A 251 -20.51 -15.25 47.01
CA GLU A 251 -21.23 -14.06 46.57
C GLU A 251 -20.30 -13.02 45.92
N ALA A 252 -19.07 -12.87 46.43
CA ALA A 252 -18.09 -11.91 45.89
C ALA A 252 -17.47 -12.30 44.52
N ILE A 253 -17.62 -13.56 44.09
CA ILE A 253 -17.04 -14.08 42.83
C ILE A 253 -18.09 -14.11 41.68
N GLN A 254 -19.34 -13.69 41.94
CA GLN A 254 -20.37 -13.47 40.90
C GLN A 254 -20.32 -12.05 40.34
#